data_AF-A0A6A7GC20-F1
#
_entry.id   AF-A0A6A7GC20-F1
#
_cell.length_a   1.000
_cell.length_b   1.000
_cell.length_c   1.000
_cell.angle_alpha   90.00
_cell.angle_beta   90.00
_cell.angle_gamma   90.00
#
_symmetry.space_group_name_H-M   'P 1'
#
loop_
_entity.id
_entity.type
_entity.pdbx_description
1 polymer ?
#
loop_
_entity_poly.entity_id
_entity_poly.type
_entity_poly.pdbx_seq_one_letter_code
_entity_poly.pdbx_strand_id
1 'polypeptide(L)'
;MASRVFIGVDVGTGSVRAAAVTCSGIVRGHSTVPISVHNPSSNYYEQDSQQIWQAVGQAVQEACQKLHDGDVVAGLGFDATCSLVVLDAALQPITVNKLTAEDKWNVIMWMDHRASEETDFINAKPHSVLQYVGGKVSIEMQTPKLLWLKHNLPETWRRAGHFFDLPDFLTMKATGKLTRSLCSLVCKWTYVHDGTTQGWDKTFLTDIGLADLMQNNFAKIGADVLAPGEQCG
;
A
#
# COMPACT_ATOMS: atom_id res chain seq x y z
N MET A 1 16.62 17.54 -28.40
CA MET A 1 17.38 18.07 -27.25
C MET A 1 17.22 17.08 -26.11
N ALA A 2 18.32 16.75 -25.42
CA ALA A 2 18.29 15.97 -24.19
C ALA A 2 17.30 16.61 -23.20
N SER A 3 16.30 15.85 -22.77
CA SER A 3 15.28 16.34 -21.83
C SER A 3 15.32 15.54 -20.53
N ARG A 4 15.04 16.21 -19.41
CA ARG A 4 14.71 15.50 -18.17
C ARG A 4 13.30 14.93 -18.28
N VAL A 5 13.18 13.65 -17.95
CA VAL A 5 11.94 12.88 -18.01
C VAL A 5 11.65 12.27 -16.65
N PHE A 6 10.39 12.20 -16.28
CA PHE A 6 9.90 11.56 -15.06
C PHE A 6 9.05 10.36 -15.43
N ILE A 7 9.16 9.28 -14.66
CA ILE A 7 8.34 8.11 -14.83
C ILE A 7 7.21 8.14 -13.80
N GLY A 8 5.97 8.10 -14.26
CA GLY A 8 4.80 7.84 -13.41
C GLY A 8 4.32 6.41 -13.62
N VAL A 9 4.06 5.70 -12.53
CA VAL A 9 3.50 4.34 -12.56
C VAL A 9 2.18 4.34 -11.81
N ASP A 10 1.13 3.83 -12.45
CA ASP A 10 -0.21 3.61 -11.87
C ASP A 10 -0.49 2.10 -11.79
N VAL A 11 -0.65 1.58 -10.58
CA VAL A 11 -1.05 0.20 -10.33
C VAL A 11 -2.55 0.14 -10.01
N GLY A 12 -3.34 -0.12 -11.06
CA GLY A 12 -4.77 -0.30 -10.98
C GLY A 12 -5.19 -1.72 -10.59
N THR A 13 -6.50 -1.99 -10.64
CA THR A 13 -7.07 -3.31 -10.30
C THR A 13 -6.58 -4.43 -11.22
N GLY A 14 -6.50 -4.20 -12.53
CA GLY A 14 -6.22 -5.24 -13.53
C GLY A 14 -4.97 -5.02 -14.37
N SER A 15 -4.26 -3.90 -14.18
CA SER A 15 -3.03 -3.62 -14.91
C SER A 15 -2.15 -2.61 -14.19
N VAL A 16 -0.86 -2.67 -14.54
CA VAL A 16 0.11 -1.63 -14.26
C VAL A 16 0.29 -0.78 -15.51
N ARG A 17 0.26 0.54 -15.35
CA ARG A 17 0.50 1.51 -16.41
C ARG A 17 1.73 2.33 -16.07
N ALA A 18 2.63 2.53 -17.02
CA ALA A 18 3.77 3.42 -16.85
C ALA A 18 3.79 4.47 -17.95
N ALA A 19 4.18 5.70 -17.62
CA ALA A 19 4.34 6.79 -18.56
C ALA A 19 5.66 7.54 -18.30
N ALA A 20 6.41 7.78 -19.37
CA ALA A 20 7.61 8.62 -19.35
C ALA A 20 7.24 10.02 -19.85
N VAL A 21 7.34 11.03 -18.98
CA VAL A 21 6.82 12.38 -19.21
C VAL A 21 7.90 13.43 -19.03
N THR A 22 8.08 14.31 -20.01
CA THR A 22 9.03 15.42 -19.94
C THR A 22 8.60 16.48 -18.91
N CYS A 23 9.53 17.37 -18.53
CA CYS A 23 9.24 18.52 -17.66
C CYS A 23 8.12 19.44 -18.17
N SER A 24 7.87 19.47 -19.48
CA SER A 24 6.78 20.25 -20.09
C SER A 24 5.48 19.48 -20.24
N GLY A 25 5.35 18.30 -19.61
CA GLY A 25 4.14 17.47 -19.65
C GLY A 25 3.96 16.63 -20.92
N ILE A 26 4.94 16.60 -21.81
CA ILE A 26 4.85 15.79 -23.04
C ILE A 26 5.19 14.33 -22.71
N VAL A 27 4.25 13.42 -23.02
CA VAL A 27 4.45 11.97 -22.89
C VAL A 27 5.34 11.47 -24.04
N ARG A 28 6.48 10.87 -23.69
CA ARG A 28 7.41 10.22 -24.64
C ARG A 28 7.04 8.77 -24.89
N GLY A 29 6.70 8.07 -23.81
CA GLY A 29 6.36 6.67 -23.86
C GLY A 29 5.30 6.33 -22.83
N HIS A 30 4.50 5.34 -23.15
CA HIS A 30 3.60 4.71 -22.19
C HIS A 30 3.51 3.21 -22.47
N SER A 31 3.11 2.45 -21.48
CA SER A 31 2.90 1.00 -21.56
C SER A 31 1.82 0.58 -20.56
N THR A 32 1.24 -0.58 -20.81
CA THR A 32 0.25 -1.20 -19.93
C THR A 32 0.53 -2.69 -19.88
N VAL A 33 0.73 -3.22 -18.68
CA VAL A 33 1.01 -4.64 -18.43
C VAL A 33 -0.12 -5.20 -17.56
N PRO A 34 -0.83 -6.26 -17.98
CA PRO A 34 -1.91 -6.83 -17.19
C PRO A 34 -1.38 -7.52 -15.92
N ILE A 35 -2.17 -7.48 -14.85
CA ILE A 35 -1.92 -8.22 -13.60
C ILE A 35 -3.17 -9.04 -13.24
N SER A 36 -2.97 -10.13 -12.50
CA SER A 36 -4.06 -11.04 -12.16
C SER A 36 -4.77 -10.60 -10.88
N VAL A 37 -6.07 -10.89 -10.81
CA VAL A 37 -6.88 -10.78 -9.60
C VAL A 37 -7.35 -12.19 -9.23
N HIS A 38 -7.11 -12.58 -8.00
CA HIS A 38 -7.58 -13.83 -7.44
C HIS A 38 -8.85 -13.60 -6.62
N ASN A 39 -9.90 -14.35 -6.93
CA ASN A 39 -11.17 -14.30 -6.22
C ASN A 39 -11.49 -15.70 -5.69
N PRO A 40 -11.01 -16.06 -4.49
CA PRO A 40 -11.25 -17.38 -3.93
C PRO A 40 -12.69 -17.59 -3.44
N SER A 41 -13.40 -16.51 -3.10
CA SER A 41 -14.77 -16.55 -2.61
C SER A 41 -15.43 -15.17 -2.67
N SER A 42 -16.76 -15.13 -2.47
CA SER A 42 -17.51 -13.87 -2.41
C SER A 42 -16.91 -12.92 -1.38
N ASN A 43 -16.67 -11.66 -1.78
CA ASN A 43 -16.02 -10.59 -1.02
C ASN A 43 -14.50 -10.72 -0.83
N TYR A 44 -13.85 -11.79 -1.31
CA TYR A 44 -12.41 -11.98 -1.20
C TYR A 44 -11.75 -11.67 -2.55
N TYR A 45 -10.87 -10.67 -2.57
CA TYR A 45 -10.12 -10.21 -3.72
C TYR A 45 -8.66 -10.02 -3.35
N GLU A 46 -7.79 -10.78 -4.01
CA GLU A 46 -6.39 -10.90 -3.65
C GLU A 46 -5.48 -10.71 -4.86
N GLN A 47 -4.26 -10.23 -4.63
CA GLN A 47 -3.22 -10.14 -5.66
C GLN A 47 -1.87 -10.66 -5.16
N ASP A 48 -0.98 -10.88 -6.13
CA ASP A 48 0.41 -11.24 -5.90
C ASP A 48 1.30 -9.99 -6.02
N SER A 49 1.89 -9.59 -4.90
CA SER A 49 2.79 -8.43 -4.83
C SER A 49 4.07 -8.59 -5.68
N GLN A 50 4.55 -9.83 -5.88
CA GLN A 50 5.69 -10.11 -6.74
C GLN A 50 5.31 -9.98 -8.21
N GLN A 51 4.13 -10.49 -8.61
CA GLN A 51 3.60 -10.30 -9.97
C GLN A 51 3.42 -8.80 -10.27
N ILE A 52 2.85 -8.05 -9.33
CA ILE A 52 2.70 -6.58 -9.46
C ILE A 52 4.07 -5.93 -9.70
N TRP A 53 5.09 -6.24 -8.88
CA TRP A 53 6.41 -5.64 -9.03
C TRP A 53 7.10 -6.01 -10.35
N GLN A 54 6.93 -7.25 -10.82
CA GLN A 54 7.43 -7.67 -12.14
C GLN A 54 6.74 -6.87 -13.26
N ALA A 55 5.42 -6.70 -13.19
CA ALA A 55 4.65 -5.92 -14.15
C ALA A 55 5.04 -4.43 -14.14
N VAL A 56 5.35 -3.85 -12.97
CA VAL A 56 5.95 -2.51 -12.84
C VAL A 56 7.27 -2.42 -13.58
N GLY A 57 8.19 -3.35 -13.34
CA GLY A 57 9.48 -3.37 -14.03
C GLY A 57 9.33 -3.44 -15.55
N GLN A 58 8.45 -4.33 -16.03
CA GLN A 58 8.15 -4.48 -17.46
C GLN A 58 7.53 -3.20 -18.04
N ALA A 59 6.51 -2.63 -17.39
CA ALA A 59 5.84 -1.43 -17.86
C ALA A 59 6.83 -0.26 -17.96
N VAL A 60 7.63 -0.03 -16.91
CA VAL A 60 8.65 1.04 -16.92
C VAL A 60 9.66 0.82 -18.04
N GLN A 61 10.16 -0.40 -18.24
CA GLN A 61 11.09 -0.71 -19.32
C GLN A 61 10.50 -0.42 -20.69
N GLU A 62 9.27 -0.87 -20.97
CA GLU A 62 8.57 -0.63 -22.24
C GLU A 62 8.27 0.86 -22.49
N ALA A 63 7.97 1.63 -21.43
CA ALA A 63 7.79 3.08 -21.55
C ALA A 63 9.13 3.78 -21.87
N CYS A 64 10.23 3.35 -21.24
CA CYS A 64 11.56 3.92 -21.45
C CYS A 64 12.16 3.59 -22.82
N GLN A 65 11.78 2.49 -23.46
CA GLN A 65 12.21 2.17 -24.84
C GLN A 65 11.78 3.22 -25.89
N LYS A 66 10.81 4.08 -25.54
CA LYS A 66 10.28 5.15 -26.42
C LYS A 66 10.94 6.51 -26.17
N LEU A 67 11.95 6.57 -25.29
CA LEU A 67 12.72 7.79 -25.04
C LEU A 67 13.60 8.13 -26.24
N HIS A 68 13.88 9.42 -26.41
CA HIS A 68 14.83 9.85 -27.43
C HIS A 68 16.27 9.75 -26.91
N ASP A 69 17.22 9.67 -27.83
CA ASP A 69 18.63 9.73 -27.49
C ASP A 69 18.97 11.01 -26.70
N GLY A 70 19.59 10.82 -25.55
CA GLY A 70 19.96 11.89 -24.62
C GLY A 70 18.88 12.27 -23.61
N ASP A 71 17.66 11.71 -23.65
CA ASP A 71 16.72 11.85 -22.54
C ASP A 71 17.26 11.16 -21.28
N VAL A 72 17.06 11.81 -20.12
CA VAL A 72 17.54 11.31 -18.81
C VAL A 72 16.37 11.21 -17.85
N VAL A 73 16.17 10.03 -17.27
CA VAL A 73 15.17 9.81 -16.22
C VAL A 73 15.66 10.48 -14.94
N ALA A 74 14.92 11.50 -14.49
CA ALA A 74 15.24 12.32 -13.32
C ALA A 74 14.47 11.90 -12.06
N GLY A 75 13.42 11.08 -12.19
CA GLY A 75 12.64 10.60 -11.05
C GLY A 75 11.58 9.58 -11.45
N LEU A 76 11.08 8.87 -10.44
CA LEU A 76 10.06 7.82 -10.54
C LEU A 76 9.03 8.06 -9.42
N GLY A 77 7.74 7.98 -9.75
CA GLY A 77 6.64 8.08 -8.80
C GLY A 77 5.62 6.97 -8.99
N PHE A 78 4.96 6.58 -7.89
CA PHE A 78 3.96 5.53 -7.87
C PHE A 78 2.61 6.09 -7.40
N ASP A 79 1.56 5.69 -8.11
CA ASP A 79 0.17 5.75 -7.70
C ASP A 79 -0.39 4.33 -7.73
N ALA A 80 -1.26 3.97 -6.80
CA ALA A 80 -1.82 2.64 -6.74
C ALA A 80 -3.14 2.58 -5.97
N THR A 81 -3.92 1.55 -6.24
CA THR A 81 -5.10 1.24 -5.43
C THR A 81 -4.75 1.04 -3.95
N CYS A 82 -5.67 1.41 -3.06
CA CYS A 82 -5.54 1.25 -1.60
C CYS A 82 -5.69 -0.23 -1.19
N SER A 83 -4.60 -0.98 -1.27
CA SER A 83 -4.59 -2.43 -1.04
C SER A 83 -3.55 -2.79 0.02
N LEU A 84 -3.89 -3.70 0.94
CA LEU A 84 -3.02 -4.09 2.05
C LEU A 84 -2.02 -5.14 1.57
N VAL A 85 -0.72 -4.83 1.57
CA VAL A 85 0.35 -5.79 1.30
C VAL A 85 0.91 -6.33 2.61
N VAL A 86 0.98 -7.66 2.73
CA VAL A 86 1.49 -8.35 3.93
C VAL A 86 2.81 -9.04 3.62
N LEU A 87 3.85 -8.73 4.39
CA LEU A 87 5.18 -9.31 4.26
C LEU A 87 5.72 -9.78 5.62
N ASP A 88 6.63 -10.75 5.61
CA ASP A 88 7.41 -11.14 6.78
C ASP A 88 8.53 -10.13 7.10
N ALA A 89 9.30 -10.39 8.16
CA ALA A 89 10.41 -9.53 8.56
C ALA A 89 11.60 -9.54 7.56
N ALA A 90 11.66 -10.51 6.66
CA ALA A 90 12.63 -10.62 5.58
C ALA A 90 12.07 -10.08 4.24
N LEU A 91 10.96 -9.33 4.29
CA LEU A 91 10.27 -8.74 3.14
C LEU A 91 9.78 -9.77 2.11
N GLN A 92 9.49 -11.00 2.56
CA GLN A 92 8.88 -12.04 1.74
C GLN A 92 7.35 -12.02 1.88
N PRO A 93 6.59 -12.31 0.81
CA PRO A 93 5.14 -12.46 0.87
C PRO A 93 4.68 -13.43 1.96
N ILE A 94 3.58 -13.09 2.63
CA ILE A 94 2.84 -14.03 3.49
C ILE A 94 1.39 -14.05 3.05
N THR A 95 0.82 -15.25 2.96
CA THR A 95 -0.57 -15.45 2.54
C THR A 95 -1.56 -14.66 3.40
N VAL A 96 -2.47 -13.95 2.73
CA VAL A 96 -3.73 -13.44 3.28
C VAL A 96 -4.92 -14.30 2.86
N ASN A 97 -4.66 -15.38 2.11
CA ASN A 97 -5.65 -16.33 1.67
C ASN A 97 -5.94 -17.34 2.79
N LYS A 98 -7.22 -17.50 3.13
CA LYS A 98 -7.70 -18.43 4.17
C LYS A 98 -7.88 -19.87 3.66
N LEU A 99 -8.07 -20.04 2.36
CA LEU A 99 -8.38 -21.32 1.71
C LEU A 99 -7.11 -22.04 1.25
N THR A 100 -6.09 -21.30 0.82
CA THR A 100 -4.81 -21.83 0.37
C THR A 100 -3.67 -21.26 1.21
N ALA A 101 -2.67 -22.10 1.51
CA ALA A 101 -1.46 -21.68 2.20
C ALA A 101 -0.39 -21.12 1.23
N GLU A 102 -0.82 -20.59 0.07
CA GLU A 102 0.10 -20.05 -0.93
C GLU A 102 0.49 -18.61 -0.58
N ASP A 103 1.73 -18.42 -0.14
CA ASP A 103 2.24 -17.12 0.31
C ASP A 103 2.24 -16.03 -0.78
N LYS A 104 2.09 -16.40 -2.07
CA LYS A 104 1.99 -15.43 -3.18
C LYS A 104 0.75 -14.55 -3.09
N TRP A 105 -0.36 -15.06 -2.53
CA TRP A 105 -1.59 -14.28 -2.36
C TRP A 105 -1.49 -13.42 -1.11
N ASN A 106 -0.75 -12.32 -1.18
CA ASN A 106 -0.36 -11.51 -0.03
C ASN A 106 -0.88 -10.07 -0.04
N VAL A 107 -1.76 -9.74 -0.99
CA VAL A 107 -2.38 -8.43 -1.10
C VAL A 107 -3.89 -8.56 -0.89
N ILE A 108 -4.47 -7.87 0.10
CA ILE A 108 -5.93 -7.71 0.24
C ILE A 108 -6.34 -6.45 -0.54
N MET A 109 -7.11 -6.62 -1.62
CA MET A 109 -7.46 -5.53 -2.53
C MET A 109 -8.40 -4.49 -1.89
N TRP A 110 -8.46 -3.30 -2.48
CA TRP A 110 -9.37 -2.23 -2.05
C TRP A 110 -10.85 -2.67 -2.06
N MET A 111 -11.27 -3.40 -3.09
CA MET A 111 -12.64 -3.93 -3.26
C MET A 111 -12.95 -5.20 -2.44
N ASP A 112 -12.00 -5.63 -1.61
CA ASP A 112 -12.19 -6.76 -0.71
C ASP A 112 -13.02 -6.34 0.51
N HIS A 113 -14.14 -7.01 0.71
CA HIS A 113 -15.13 -6.70 1.74
C HIS A 113 -15.18 -7.78 2.83
N ARG A 114 -14.11 -8.57 3.01
CA ARG A 114 -14.07 -9.63 4.04
C ARG A 114 -14.14 -9.10 5.47
N ALA A 115 -13.74 -7.85 5.70
CA ALA A 115 -13.61 -7.23 7.01
C ALA A 115 -14.86 -6.43 7.46
N SER A 116 -16.07 -6.85 7.05
CA SER A 116 -17.29 -6.10 7.34
C SER A 116 -17.59 -6.06 8.85
N GLU A 117 -17.46 -7.19 9.53
CA GLU A 117 -17.71 -7.28 10.98
C GLU A 117 -16.72 -6.43 11.78
N GLU A 118 -15.44 -6.43 11.39
CA GLU A 118 -14.42 -5.59 12.01
C GLU A 118 -14.65 -4.10 11.77
N THR A 119 -15.14 -3.74 10.58
CA THR A 119 -15.51 -2.35 10.25
C THR A 119 -16.64 -1.88 11.15
N ASP A 120 -17.69 -2.68 11.31
CA ASP A 120 -18.83 -2.35 12.18
C ASP A 120 -18.41 -2.28 13.65
N PHE A 121 -17.55 -3.19 14.10
CA PHE A 121 -16.99 -3.18 15.45
C PHE A 121 -16.18 -1.92 15.75
N ILE A 122 -15.31 -1.49 14.83
CA ILE A 122 -14.52 -0.26 14.99
C ILE A 122 -15.45 0.95 15.04
N ASN A 123 -16.43 1.01 14.13
CA ASN A 123 -17.35 2.15 14.03
C ASN A 123 -18.36 2.24 15.18
N ALA A 124 -18.63 1.14 15.87
CA ALA A 124 -19.44 1.13 17.09
C ALA A 124 -18.72 1.73 18.31
N LYS A 125 -17.42 2.01 18.22
CA LYS A 125 -16.59 2.59 19.29
C LYS A 125 -16.22 4.03 18.94
N PRO A 126 -16.89 5.04 19.52
CA PRO A 126 -16.51 6.43 19.30
C PRO A 126 -15.07 6.68 19.75
N HIS A 127 -14.26 7.24 18.86
CA HIS A 127 -12.89 7.64 19.16
C HIS A 127 -12.55 8.91 18.36
N SER A 128 -11.79 9.83 18.95
CA SER A 128 -11.43 11.12 18.33
C SER A 128 -10.79 10.95 16.95
N VAL A 129 -9.90 9.96 16.80
CA VAL A 129 -9.22 9.60 15.55
C VAL A 129 -10.17 9.42 14.35
N LEU A 130 -11.40 8.95 14.57
CA LEU A 130 -12.36 8.74 13.49
C LEU A 130 -12.73 10.04 12.77
N GLN A 131 -12.62 11.20 13.43
CA GLN A 131 -12.89 12.50 12.82
C GLN A 131 -11.96 12.81 11.63
N TYR A 132 -10.74 12.29 11.63
CA TYR A 132 -9.76 12.51 10.56
C TYR A 132 -10.05 11.66 9.31
N VAL A 133 -10.94 10.67 9.41
CA VAL A 133 -11.29 9.75 8.32
C VAL A 133 -12.77 9.85 7.92
N GLY A 134 -13.42 10.98 8.26
CA GLY A 134 -14.82 11.24 7.90
C GLY A 134 -15.84 10.72 8.92
N GLY A 135 -15.43 10.51 10.17
CA GLY A 135 -16.29 10.12 11.30
C GLY A 135 -16.47 8.62 11.49
N LYS A 136 -16.05 7.80 10.51
CA LYS A 136 -16.08 6.34 10.56
C LYS A 136 -15.04 5.75 9.61
N VAL A 137 -14.49 4.58 9.93
CA VAL A 137 -13.64 3.85 8.98
C VAL A 137 -14.48 3.23 7.87
N SER A 138 -13.93 3.23 6.65
CA SER A 138 -14.45 2.44 5.52
C SER A 138 -13.84 1.03 5.55
N ILE A 139 -14.60 0.03 5.09
CA ILE A 139 -14.15 -1.36 4.94
C ILE A 139 -12.91 -1.49 4.03
N GLU A 140 -12.75 -0.55 3.09
CA GLU A 140 -11.63 -0.54 2.13
C GLU A 140 -10.30 -0.09 2.78
N MET A 141 -10.36 0.53 3.97
CA MET A 141 -9.19 1.04 4.69
C MET A 141 -8.37 -0.09 5.34
N GLN A 142 -7.15 0.23 5.76
CA GLN A 142 -6.21 -0.77 6.24
C GLN A 142 -6.55 -1.28 7.64
N THR A 143 -7.09 -0.43 8.53
CA THR A 143 -7.38 -0.80 9.93
C THR A 143 -8.37 -1.97 10.07
N PRO A 144 -9.55 -1.98 9.39
CA PRO A 144 -10.44 -3.14 9.44
C PRO A 144 -9.79 -4.42 8.90
N LYS A 145 -9.03 -4.33 7.80
CA LYS A 145 -8.32 -5.48 7.20
C LYS A 145 -7.30 -6.08 8.16
N LEU A 146 -6.56 -5.25 8.91
CA LEU A 146 -5.62 -5.70 9.93
C LEU A 146 -6.32 -6.41 11.08
N LEU A 147 -7.43 -5.87 11.56
CA LEU A 147 -8.21 -6.51 12.61
C LEU A 147 -8.76 -7.87 12.14
N TRP A 148 -9.21 -7.94 10.88
CA TRP A 148 -9.69 -9.19 10.29
C TRP A 148 -8.57 -10.22 10.21
N LEU A 149 -7.37 -9.83 9.75
CA LEU A 149 -6.19 -10.71 9.69
C LEU A 149 -5.84 -11.26 11.07
N LYS A 150 -5.87 -10.41 12.10
CA LYS A 150 -5.58 -10.82 13.47
C LYS A 150 -6.55 -11.87 13.99
N HIS A 151 -7.85 -11.71 13.72
CA HIS A 151 -8.88 -12.63 14.19
C HIS A 151 -8.94 -13.92 13.36
N ASN A 152 -8.78 -13.82 12.04
CA ASN A 152 -9.07 -14.91 11.12
C ASN A 152 -7.83 -15.69 10.67
N LEU A 153 -6.64 -15.06 10.69
CA LEU A 153 -5.38 -15.66 10.26
C LEU A 153 -4.27 -15.40 11.32
N PRO A 154 -4.40 -15.96 12.53
CA PRO A 154 -3.47 -15.70 13.63
C PRO A 154 -2.02 -16.11 13.31
N GLU A 155 -1.82 -17.14 12.49
CA GLU A 155 -0.47 -17.55 12.06
C GLU A 155 0.15 -16.54 11.08
N THR A 156 -0.62 -16.03 10.11
CA THR A 156 -0.19 -14.92 9.24
C THR A 156 0.16 -13.70 10.09
N TRP A 157 -0.70 -13.35 11.05
CA TRP A 157 -0.48 -12.21 11.95
C TRP A 157 0.81 -12.34 12.76
N ARG A 158 1.10 -13.55 13.25
CA ARG A 158 2.34 -13.87 13.98
C ARG A 158 3.59 -13.75 13.09
N ARG A 159 3.51 -14.24 11.85
CA ARG A 159 4.61 -14.21 10.86
C ARG A 159 4.85 -12.82 10.27
N ALA A 160 3.82 -11.98 10.17
CA ALA A 160 3.89 -10.68 9.54
C ALA A 160 4.92 -9.77 10.22
N GLY A 161 5.89 -9.30 9.44
CA GLY A 161 6.87 -8.29 9.85
C GLY A 161 6.48 -6.89 9.39
N HIS A 162 5.77 -6.79 8.26
CA HIS A 162 5.35 -5.51 7.71
C HIS A 162 3.96 -5.57 7.07
N PHE A 163 3.23 -4.48 7.28
CA PHE A 163 1.99 -4.13 6.62
C PHE A 163 2.24 -2.82 5.86
N PHE A 164 1.91 -2.83 4.58
CA PHE A 164 2.07 -1.67 3.69
C PHE A 164 0.74 -1.39 3.00
N ASP A 165 0.48 -0.12 2.73
CA ASP A 165 -0.37 0.21 1.59
C ASP A 165 0.41 -0.05 0.30
N LEU A 166 -0.27 -0.37 -0.79
CA LEU A 166 0.37 -0.74 -2.05
C LEU A 166 1.33 0.35 -2.59
N PRO A 167 1.02 1.66 -2.57
CA PRO A 167 1.98 2.70 -2.95
C PRO A 167 3.26 2.69 -2.10
N ASP A 168 3.13 2.45 -0.79
CA ASP A 168 4.29 2.40 0.12
C ASP A 168 5.13 1.13 -0.11
N PHE A 169 4.49 0.00 -0.43
CA PHE A 169 5.19 -1.22 -0.85
C PHE A 169 6.02 -0.97 -2.11
N LEU A 170 5.46 -0.32 -3.14
CA LEU A 170 6.16 -0.02 -4.39
C LEU A 170 7.36 0.89 -4.15
N THR A 171 7.20 1.91 -3.31
CA THR A 171 8.27 2.80 -2.90
C THR A 171 9.38 2.05 -2.16
N MET A 172 9.02 1.14 -1.25
CA MET A 172 9.99 0.26 -0.56
C MET A 172 10.72 -0.64 -1.55
N LYS A 173 10.03 -1.24 -2.53
CA LYS A 173 10.66 -2.06 -3.56
C LYS A 173 11.67 -1.29 -4.42
N ALA A 174 11.38 -0.03 -4.72
CA ALA A 174 12.25 0.82 -5.53
C ALA A 174 13.46 1.36 -4.77
N THR A 175 13.33 1.63 -3.47
CA THR A 175 14.33 2.39 -2.69
C THR A 175 15.01 1.58 -1.59
N GLY A 176 14.43 0.45 -1.19
CA GLY A 176 14.83 -0.31 0.00
C GLY A 176 14.50 0.37 1.33
N LYS A 177 13.78 1.50 1.32
CA LYS A 177 13.42 2.24 2.54
C LYS A 177 12.07 1.77 3.07
N LEU A 178 11.95 1.69 4.39
CA LEU A 178 10.70 1.36 5.09
C LEU A 178 9.87 2.60 5.45
N THR A 179 10.16 3.76 4.86
CA THR A 179 9.38 4.98 5.08
C THR A 179 7.95 4.82 4.55
N ARG A 180 7.00 5.52 5.17
CA ARG A 180 5.61 5.61 4.70
C ARG A 180 5.31 6.99 4.16
N SER A 181 4.46 7.07 3.14
CA SER A 181 3.90 8.34 2.69
C SER A 181 2.89 8.86 3.70
N LEU A 182 3.06 10.11 4.15
CA LEU A 182 2.06 10.78 4.99
C LEU A 182 0.67 10.77 4.33
N CYS A 183 0.62 10.93 3.00
CA CYS A 183 -0.63 10.91 2.24
C CYS A 183 -1.37 9.56 2.38
N SER A 184 -0.65 8.45 2.20
CA SER A 184 -1.23 7.10 2.38
C SER A 184 -1.78 6.94 3.79
N LEU A 185 -0.98 7.28 4.80
CA LEU A 185 -1.34 7.10 6.20
C LEU A 185 -2.55 7.92 6.62
N VAL A 186 -2.62 9.22 6.29
CA VAL A 186 -3.76 10.06 6.72
C VAL A 186 -5.05 9.75 5.94
N CYS A 187 -4.95 9.27 4.70
CA CYS A 187 -6.14 9.02 3.87
C CYS A 187 -6.73 7.62 4.08
N LYS A 188 -5.88 6.60 4.31
CA LYS A 188 -6.27 5.19 4.26
C LYS A 188 -5.98 4.40 5.53
N TRP A 189 -5.33 5.05 6.49
CA TRP A 189 -5.12 4.55 7.84
C TRP A 189 -5.75 5.51 8.84
N THR A 190 -5.55 5.21 10.12
CA THR A 190 -6.01 6.00 11.27
C THR A 190 -4.85 6.81 11.88
N TYR A 191 -3.94 7.25 11.01
CA TYR A 191 -2.80 8.07 11.39
C TYR A 191 -3.22 9.53 11.52
N VAL A 192 -2.90 10.15 12.65
CA VAL A 192 -3.26 11.54 12.93
C VAL A 192 -2.12 12.45 12.46
N HIS A 193 -2.47 13.53 11.76
CA HIS A 193 -1.57 14.64 11.47
C HIS A 193 -2.40 15.93 11.35
N ASP A 194 -2.45 16.71 12.44
CA ASP A 194 -3.30 17.91 12.54
C ASP A 194 -2.53 19.21 12.84
N GLY A 195 -1.21 19.17 12.67
CA GLY A 195 -0.31 20.28 12.99
C GLY A 195 0.05 20.42 14.46
N THR A 196 -0.66 19.75 15.37
CA THR A 196 -0.34 19.69 16.81
C THR A 196 0.09 18.30 17.24
N THR A 197 -0.57 17.27 16.69
CA THR A 197 -0.34 15.86 16.98
C THR A 197 -0.02 15.16 15.66
N GLN A 198 1.02 14.31 15.70
CA GLN A 198 1.39 13.45 14.58
C GLN A 198 1.68 12.05 15.09
N GLY A 199 1.04 11.04 14.51
CA GLY A 199 1.36 9.64 14.83
C GLY A 199 0.17 8.70 14.86
N TRP A 200 0.50 7.47 15.21
CA TRP A 200 -0.46 6.43 15.58
C TRP A 200 -1.03 6.70 16.97
N ASP A 201 -2.35 6.71 17.07
CA ASP A 201 -3.04 6.88 18.35
C ASP A 201 -3.06 5.56 19.14
N LYS A 202 -2.39 5.56 20.29
CA LYS A 202 -2.22 4.37 21.13
C LYS A 202 -3.51 3.93 21.82
N THR A 203 -4.36 4.88 22.23
CA THR A 203 -5.63 4.53 22.89
C THR A 203 -6.57 3.91 21.87
N PHE A 204 -6.62 4.46 20.66
CA PHE A 204 -7.41 3.89 19.56
C PHE A 204 -6.99 2.45 19.25
N LEU A 205 -5.69 2.21 19.01
CA LEU A 205 -5.18 0.86 18.72
C LEU A 205 -5.46 -0.12 19.87
N THR A 206 -5.41 0.35 21.11
CA THR A 206 -5.75 -0.47 22.27
C THR A 206 -7.24 -0.82 22.29
N ASP A 207 -8.11 0.16 22.10
CA ASP A 207 -9.56 0.01 22.16
C ASP A 207 -10.10 -0.93 21.08
N ILE A 208 -9.50 -0.94 19.89
CA ILE A 208 -9.90 -1.83 18.79
C ILE A 208 -9.19 -3.19 18.81
N GLY A 209 -8.33 -3.45 19.81
CA GLY A 209 -7.65 -4.73 19.97
C GLY A 209 -6.42 -4.92 19.08
N LEU A 210 -5.77 -3.85 18.60
CA LEU A 210 -4.55 -3.85 17.80
C LEU A 210 -3.32 -3.31 18.57
N ALA A 211 -3.33 -3.36 19.90
CA ALA A 211 -2.27 -2.82 20.76
C ALA A 211 -0.85 -3.39 20.47
N ASP A 212 -0.77 -4.61 19.95
CA ASP A 212 0.48 -5.26 19.59
C ASP A 212 1.18 -4.61 18.39
N LEU A 213 0.46 -3.86 17.56
CA LEU A 213 1.08 -3.05 16.51
C LEU A 213 1.96 -1.91 17.07
N MET A 214 1.81 -1.55 18.36
CA MET A 214 2.65 -0.53 18.99
C MET A 214 4.07 -1.03 19.34
N GLN A 215 4.30 -2.34 19.29
CA GLN A 215 5.59 -2.94 19.62
C GLN A 215 6.69 -2.45 18.67
N ASN A 216 7.92 -2.37 19.17
CA ASN A 216 9.09 -1.93 18.42
C ASN A 216 8.86 -0.60 17.69
N ASN A 217 8.22 0.36 18.35
CA ASN A 217 7.89 1.67 17.81
C ASN A 217 7.09 1.60 16.50
N PHE A 218 6.01 0.82 16.47
CA PHE A 218 5.14 0.70 15.30
C PHE A 218 5.79 0.09 14.04
N ALA A 219 6.88 -0.67 14.20
CA ALA A 219 7.68 -1.19 13.09
C ALA A 219 6.87 -1.95 12.01
N LYS A 220 5.79 -2.65 12.40
CA LYS A 220 4.95 -3.39 11.44
C LYS A 220 4.13 -2.48 10.52
N ILE A 221 3.68 -1.32 11.00
CA ILE A 221 2.82 -0.39 10.24
C ILE A 221 3.54 0.89 9.78
N GLY A 222 4.77 1.10 10.24
CA GLY A 222 5.66 2.17 9.82
C GLY A 222 5.85 3.23 10.91
N ALA A 223 7.10 3.45 11.30
CA ALA A 223 7.50 4.46 12.27
C ALA A 223 7.96 5.77 11.60
N ASP A 224 8.64 5.64 10.46
CA ASP A 224 9.23 6.74 9.72
C ASP A 224 8.27 7.17 8.62
N VAL A 225 7.84 8.44 8.67
CA VAL A 225 6.83 9.00 7.77
C VAL A 225 7.41 10.21 7.08
N LEU A 226 7.27 10.26 5.76
CA LEU A 226 7.73 11.37 4.93
C LEU A 226 6.53 12.18 4.40
N ALA A 227 6.66 13.50 4.46
CA ALA A 227 5.71 14.45 3.89
C ALA A 227 5.84 14.52 2.36
N PRO A 228 4.79 14.97 1.66
CA PRO A 228 4.87 15.21 0.21
C PRO A 228 6.03 16.15 -0.14
N GLY A 229 6.85 15.74 -1.11
CA GLY A 229 8.01 16.51 -1.58
C GLY A 229 9.33 16.18 -0.86
N GLU A 230 9.31 15.41 0.23
CA GLU A 230 10.54 14.88 0.83
C GLU A 230 11.14 13.76 -0.02
N GLN A 231 12.47 13.65 -0.01
CA GLN A 231 13.18 12.64 -0.80
C GLN A 231 13.03 11.25 -0.16
N CYS A 232 12.52 10.30 -0.93
CA CYS A 232 12.50 8.89 -0.59
C CYS A 232 13.41 8.13 -1.56
N GLY A 233 14.64 7.83 -1.13
CA GLY A 233 15.67 7.20 -1.95
C GLY A 233 16.71 8.18 -2.49
#